data_AF-A0A355XV11-F1
#
_entry.id   AF-A0A355XV11-F1
#
_cell.length_a   1.000
_cell.length_b   1.000
_cell.length_c   1.000
_cell.angle_alpha   90.00
_cell.angle_beta   90.00
_cell.angle_gamma   90.00
#
_symmetry.space_group_name_H-M   'P 1'
#
loop_
_entity.id
_entity.type
_entity.pdbx_description
1 polymer ?
#
loop_
_entity_poly.entity_id
_entity_poly.type
_entity_poly.pdbx_seq_one_letter_code
_entity_poly.pdbx_strand_id
1 'polypeptide(L)'
;MPSSASPQAFGSIDINPGLGSDTFLPDLPHDSLLPGHPRDTLIFEPLDRKGTVGTPSGAVAVSETGAATYTLDIEAPDGGALTPHIALAYDSQQGGYGLAGYGIGLTGFSAITRGGSDLFHDGAQRGVSHTAADNLFLDGKRLVFVSGT
;
A
#
# COMPACT_ATOMS: atom_id res chain seq x y z
N MET A 1 -50.87 35.43 43.59
CA MET A 1 -50.08 35.46 42.35
C MET A 1 -50.68 36.51 41.40
N PRO A 2 -50.25 37.78 41.40
CA PRO A 2 -50.45 38.73 40.28
C PRO A 2 -49.17 38.72 39.40
N SER A 3 -49.05 39.21 38.17
CA SER A 3 -49.89 39.88 37.17
C SER A 3 -49.15 39.75 35.82
N SER A 4 -49.91 39.75 34.73
CA SER A 4 -49.50 39.74 33.31
C SER A 4 -48.61 40.92 32.88
N ALA A 5 -47.71 40.70 31.90
CA ALA A 5 -47.14 41.72 31.03
C ALA A 5 -46.85 41.15 29.61
N SER A 6 -47.26 41.92 28.58
CA SER A 6 -47.36 41.61 27.14
C SER A 6 -46.03 41.42 26.37
N PRO A 7 -46.07 40.78 25.18
CA PRO A 7 -44.89 40.55 24.32
C PRO A 7 -44.55 41.76 23.44
N GLN A 8 -43.24 42.00 23.23
CA GLN A 8 -42.72 43.00 22.30
C GLN A 8 -42.49 42.35 20.92
N ALA A 9 -43.05 42.95 19.88
CA ALA A 9 -42.95 42.51 18.48
C ALA A 9 -41.84 43.26 17.75
N PHE A 10 -41.08 42.58 16.88
CA PHE A 10 -40.35 43.21 15.78
C PHE A 10 -40.27 42.30 14.53
N GLY A 11 -40.97 42.73 13.48
CA GLY A 11 -40.50 42.77 12.09
C GLY A 11 -40.23 41.46 11.35
N SER A 12 -41.17 41.06 10.49
CA SER A 12 -40.92 40.19 9.34
C SER A 12 -40.00 40.88 8.32
N ILE A 13 -39.00 40.18 7.81
CA ILE A 13 -38.31 40.56 6.57
C ILE A 13 -38.65 39.51 5.52
N ASP A 14 -39.35 39.99 4.49
CA ASP A 14 -39.74 39.27 3.30
C ASP A 14 -38.53 38.91 2.42
N ILE A 15 -38.63 37.74 1.79
CA ILE A 15 -37.71 37.21 0.78
C ILE A 15 -37.91 38.01 -0.53
N ASN A 16 -36.83 38.43 -1.20
CA ASN A 16 -36.88 38.60 -2.66
C ASN A 16 -35.48 38.44 -3.31
N PRO A 17 -35.40 38.13 -4.62
CA PRO A 17 -34.58 37.06 -5.17
C PRO A 17 -33.52 37.63 -6.15
N GLY A 18 -32.57 36.80 -6.57
CA GLY A 18 -31.90 36.89 -7.88
C GLY A 18 -31.23 38.20 -8.35
N LEU A 19 -29.92 38.07 -8.63
CA LEU A 19 -29.08 38.83 -9.57
C LEU A 19 -28.46 40.18 -9.14
N GLY A 20 -27.12 40.14 -9.03
CA GLY A 20 -26.25 41.14 -9.65
C GLY A 20 -25.50 42.09 -8.72
N SER A 21 -24.24 41.75 -8.38
CA SER A 21 -23.15 42.74 -8.32
C SER A 21 -21.80 42.02 -8.26
N ASP A 22 -21.13 41.97 -9.40
CA ASP A 22 -19.75 41.51 -9.57
C ASP A 22 -18.81 42.36 -8.71
N THR A 23 -18.22 41.76 -7.67
CA THR A 23 -17.03 42.31 -7.04
C THR A 23 -15.79 41.73 -7.72
N PHE A 24 -15.28 42.50 -8.69
CA PHE A 24 -13.97 42.32 -9.32
C PHE A 24 -12.86 42.16 -8.25
N LEU A 25 -12.28 40.96 -8.16
CA LEU A 25 -10.93 40.77 -7.63
C LEU A 25 -9.96 40.78 -8.84
N PRO A 26 -8.82 41.48 -8.80
CA PRO A 26 -7.87 41.46 -9.91
C PRO A 26 -7.28 40.06 -10.04
N ASP A 27 -7.51 39.43 -11.19
CA ASP A 27 -7.04 38.11 -11.55
C ASP A 27 -5.51 38.12 -11.62
N LEU A 28 -4.84 37.37 -10.74
CA LEU A 28 -3.41 37.10 -10.87
C LEU A 28 -3.25 36.13 -12.05
N PRO A 29 -2.41 36.41 -13.05
CA PRO A 29 -2.23 35.50 -14.18
C PRO A 29 -1.56 34.21 -13.68
N HIS A 30 -2.31 33.13 -13.66
CA HIS A 30 -1.83 31.76 -13.45
C HIS A 30 -1.18 31.22 -14.74
N ASP A 31 -0.22 31.93 -15.31
CA ASP A 31 0.55 31.38 -16.44
C ASP A 31 1.97 31.09 -15.97
N SER A 32 2.16 29.84 -15.55
CA SER A 32 3.44 29.27 -15.15
C SER A 32 4.36 29.21 -16.37
N LEU A 33 5.16 30.25 -16.59
CA LEU A 33 6.17 30.32 -17.66
C LEU A 33 7.43 29.46 -17.39
N LEU A 34 7.31 28.37 -16.63
CA LEU A 34 8.41 27.42 -16.44
C LEU A 34 8.22 26.24 -17.41
N PRO A 35 9.24 25.87 -18.21
CA PRO A 35 9.17 24.67 -19.03
C PRO A 35 8.90 23.46 -18.13
N GLY A 36 7.76 22.79 -18.35
CA GLY A 36 7.36 21.60 -17.61
C GLY A 36 8.47 20.55 -17.65
N HIS A 37 8.86 20.07 -16.48
CA HIS A 37 9.86 19.01 -16.38
C HIS A 37 9.28 17.71 -16.98
N PRO A 38 10.10 16.89 -17.65
CA PRO A 38 9.65 15.68 -18.38
C PRO A 38 9.11 14.55 -17.49
N ARG A 39 8.77 14.82 -16.22
CA ARG A 39 8.21 13.86 -15.26
C ARG A 39 6.70 13.98 -15.07
N ASP A 40 6.05 14.96 -15.70
CA ASP A 40 4.60 15.16 -15.57
C ASP A 40 3.76 14.26 -16.48
N THR A 41 4.37 13.39 -17.29
CA THR A 41 3.66 12.40 -18.13
C THR A 41 3.68 11.01 -17.51
N LEU A 42 3.56 10.92 -16.19
CA LEU A 42 3.18 9.67 -15.56
C LEU A 42 1.66 9.68 -15.45
N ILE A 43 0.99 8.77 -16.17
CA ILE A 43 -0.47 8.63 -16.12
C ILE A 43 -0.84 7.97 -14.78
N PHE A 44 -0.65 8.71 -13.70
CA PHE A 44 -1.23 8.40 -12.39
C PHE A 44 -2.32 9.42 -12.17
N GLU A 45 -3.55 8.97 -11.94
CA GLU A 45 -4.59 9.88 -11.50
C GLU A 45 -4.10 10.60 -10.23
N PRO A 46 -4.18 11.95 -10.17
CA PRO A 46 -3.80 12.67 -8.97
C PRO A 46 -4.62 12.11 -7.80
N LEU A 47 -3.94 11.61 -6.77
CA LEU A 47 -4.61 11.12 -5.57
C LEU A 47 -5.57 12.20 -5.07
N ASP A 48 -6.87 11.91 -5.04
CA ASP A 48 -7.88 12.82 -4.51
C ASP A 48 -7.71 12.93 -2.99
N ARG A 49 -6.94 13.93 -2.56
CA ARG A 49 -6.65 14.20 -1.14
C ARG A 49 -7.87 14.74 -0.38
N LYS A 50 -9.01 14.88 -1.04
CA LYS A 50 -10.25 15.43 -0.47
C LYS A 50 -11.18 14.35 0.10
N GLY A 51 -10.90 13.07 -0.17
CA GLY A 51 -11.63 11.93 0.37
C GLY A 51 -11.07 11.44 1.72
N THR A 52 -11.93 10.83 2.53
CA THR A 52 -11.50 10.02 3.69
C THR A 52 -10.63 8.87 3.19
N VAL A 53 -9.35 8.84 3.59
CA VAL A 53 -8.52 7.65 3.33
C VAL A 53 -9.10 6.48 4.12
N GLY A 54 -9.57 5.45 3.41
CA GLY A 54 -10.06 4.23 4.04
C GLY A 54 -8.91 3.44 4.66
N THR A 55 -9.22 2.58 5.63
CA THR A 55 -8.27 1.55 6.05
C THR A 55 -8.18 0.53 4.90
N PRO A 56 -6.98 0.23 4.39
CA PRO A 56 -6.85 -0.78 3.36
C PRO A 56 -7.40 -2.12 3.87
N SER A 57 -8.19 -2.78 3.03
CA SER A 57 -8.87 -4.03 3.39
C SER A 57 -7.82 -5.12 3.56
N GLY A 58 -7.78 -5.77 4.71
CA GLY A 58 -6.86 -6.87 4.99
C GLY A 58 -7.59 -8.09 5.54
N ALA A 59 -7.06 -9.28 5.26
CA ALA A 59 -7.61 -10.54 5.72
C ALA A 59 -6.99 -10.94 7.06
N VAL A 60 -7.82 -11.17 8.08
CA VAL A 60 -7.42 -11.78 9.36
C VAL A 60 -7.75 -13.26 9.33
N ALA A 61 -6.81 -14.11 9.74
CA ALA A 61 -7.04 -15.53 9.94
C ALA A 61 -6.26 -16.07 11.14
N VAL A 62 -6.52 -17.34 11.47
CA VAL A 62 -5.73 -18.11 12.44
C VAL A 62 -5.14 -19.31 11.70
N SER A 63 -3.83 -19.50 11.78
CA SER A 63 -3.15 -20.64 11.15
C SER A 63 -3.48 -21.96 11.85
N GLU A 64 -3.21 -23.08 11.18
CA GLU A 64 -3.35 -24.42 11.78
C GLU A 64 -2.45 -24.63 13.01
N THR A 65 -1.37 -23.86 13.12
CA THR A 65 -0.47 -23.86 14.29
C THR A 65 -0.94 -22.90 15.39
N GLY A 66 -2.09 -22.24 15.23
CA GLY A 66 -2.65 -21.29 16.19
C GLY A 66 -2.04 -19.90 16.15
N ALA A 67 -1.37 -19.51 15.06
CA ALA A 67 -0.83 -18.16 14.90
C ALA A 67 -1.92 -17.20 14.42
N ALA A 68 -1.97 -15.98 14.95
CA ALA A 68 -2.77 -14.92 14.36
C ALA A 68 -2.07 -14.40 13.11
N THR A 69 -2.76 -14.41 11.97
CA THR A 69 -2.22 -13.94 10.69
C THR A 69 -3.03 -12.76 10.17
N TYR A 70 -2.34 -11.81 9.55
CA TYR A 70 -2.97 -10.67 8.89
C TYR A 70 -2.28 -10.37 7.57
N THR A 71 -3.04 -10.32 6.48
CA THR A 71 -2.51 -10.01 5.13
C THR A 71 -3.13 -8.72 4.63
N LEU A 72 -2.29 -7.79 4.20
CA LEU A 72 -2.67 -6.52 3.63
C LEU A 72 -2.10 -6.39 2.22
N ASP A 73 -2.95 -6.49 1.21
CA ASP A 73 -2.53 -6.39 -0.18
C ASP A 73 -2.20 -4.92 -0.53
N ILE A 74 -1.11 -4.74 -1.27
CA ILE A 74 -0.69 -3.44 -1.80
C ILE A 74 -1.28 -3.32 -3.20
N GLU A 75 -2.15 -2.32 -3.38
CA GLU A 75 -2.76 -2.06 -4.67
C GLU A 75 -1.71 -1.58 -5.67
N ALA A 76 -1.53 -2.36 -6.73
CA ALA A 76 -0.63 -2.05 -7.83
C ALA A 76 -1.44 -1.58 -9.05
N PRO A 77 -0.88 -0.68 -9.88
CA PRO A 77 -1.51 -0.30 -11.14
C PRO A 77 -1.76 -1.53 -12.04
N ASP A 78 -2.83 -1.50 -12.82
CA ASP A 78 -3.14 -2.57 -13.76
C ASP A 78 -2.05 -2.69 -14.84
N GLY A 79 -1.28 -3.78 -14.75
CA GLY A 79 -0.27 -4.18 -15.72
C GLY A 79 -0.72 -5.37 -16.58
N GLY A 80 -2.00 -5.72 -16.57
CA GLY A 80 -2.54 -6.91 -17.23
C GLY A 80 -1.95 -8.20 -16.67
N ALA A 81 -1.32 -9.02 -17.53
CA ALA A 81 -0.72 -10.30 -17.12
C ALA A 81 0.51 -10.16 -16.22
N LEU A 82 1.09 -8.96 -16.13
CA LEU A 82 2.30 -8.67 -15.34
C LEU A 82 2.00 -7.81 -14.11
N THR A 83 0.73 -7.70 -13.70
CA THR A 83 0.36 -7.01 -12.47
C THR A 83 1.01 -7.70 -11.28
N PRO A 84 1.87 -7.00 -10.50
CA PRO A 84 2.52 -7.60 -9.35
C PRO A 84 1.51 -7.77 -8.22
N HIS A 85 1.59 -8.89 -7.51
CA HIS A 85 0.80 -9.13 -6.32
C HIS A 85 1.70 -9.06 -5.10
N ILE A 86 1.77 -7.89 -4.46
CA ILE A 86 2.63 -7.65 -3.29
C ILE A 86 1.73 -7.44 -2.08
N ALA A 87 2.09 -8.04 -0.94
CA ALA A 87 1.34 -7.85 0.30
C ALA A 87 2.26 -7.72 1.51
N LEU A 88 1.73 -7.10 2.56
CA LEU A 88 2.29 -7.15 3.90
C LEU A 88 1.66 -8.34 4.63
N ALA A 89 2.48 -9.25 5.13
CA ALA A 89 2.01 -10.41 5.88
C ALA A 89 2.53 -10.34 7.31
N TYR A 90 1.62 -10.37 8.28
CA TYR A 90 1.91 -10.53 9.69
C TYR A 90 1.60 -11.95 10.14
N ASP A 91 2.48 -12.49 10.97
CA ASP A 91 2.28 -13.75 11.69
C ASP A 91 2.80 -13.59 13.12
N SER A 92 1.95 -13.83 14.11
CA SER A 92 2.28 -13.65 15.53
C SER A 92 3.35 -14.62 16.06
N GLN A 93 3.53 -15.77 15.40
CA GLN A 93 4.53 -16.77 15.75
C GLN A 93 5.81 -16.61 14.94
N GLN A 94 5.80 -15.78 13.89
CA GLN A 94 7.01 -15.46 13.14
C GLN A 94 7.99 -14.69 14.04
N GLY A 95 9.05 -15.38 14.44
CA GLY A 95 10.13 -14.81 15.23
C GLY A 95 11.02 -13.90 14.38
N GLY A 96 11.28 -12.69 14.88
CA GLY A 96 12.27 -11.77 14.32
C GLY A 96 11.69 -10.58 13.55
N TYR A 97 12.59 -9.74 13.07
CA TYR A 97 12.27 -8.53 12.32
C TYR A 97 12.33 -8.81 10.82
N GLY A 98 11.21 -8.61 10.14
CA GLY A 98 11.17 -8.48 8.69
C GLY A 98 11.39 -7.03 8.24
N LEU A 99 11.26 -6.79 6.94
CA LEU A 99 11.49 -5.47 6.32
C LEU A 99 10.53 -4.39 6.85
N ALA A 100 9.39 -4.79 7.39
CA ALA A 100 8.33 -3.89 7.85
C ALA A 100 8.05 -4.00 9.37
N GLY A 101 8.90 -4.71 10.12
CA GLY A 101 8.79 -4.80 11.58
C GLY A 101 8.83 -6.22 12.13
N TYR A 102 8.65 -6.34 13.45
CA TYR A 102 8.64 -7.63 14.12
C TYR A 102 7.40 -8.44 13.74
N GLY A 103 7.59 -9.68 13.29
CA GLY A 103 6.51 -10.56 12.84
C GLY A 103 5.84 -10.10 11.54
N ILE A 104 6.32 -9.02 10.91
CA ILE A 104 5.77 -8.47 9.66
C ILE A 104 6.79 -8.63 8.53
N GLY A 105 6.42 -9.37 7.48
CA GLY A 105 7.18 -9.56 6.25
C GLY A 105 6.47 -8.99 5.03
N LEU A 106 7.21 -8.89 3.92
CA LEU A 106 6.62 -8.62 2.60
C LEU A 106 6.55 -9.91 1.81
N THR A 107 5.47 -10.08 1.04
CA THR A 107 5.23 -11.23 0.15
C THR A 107 5.03 -10.74 -1.28
N GLY A 108 5.01 -11.67 -2.24
CA GLY A 108 4.86 -11.34 -3.66
C GLY A 108 6.17 -11.22 -4.45
N PHE A 109 7.31 -11.47 -3.79
CA PHE A 109 8.61 -11.51 -4.43
C PHE A 109 9.01 -12.95 -4.71
N SER A 110 9.70 -13.15 -5.84
CA SER A 110 10.40 -14.40 -6.13
C SER A 110 11.90 -14.16 -6.04
N ALA A 111 12.62 -15.11 -5.46
CA ALA A 111 14.06 -15.01 -5.26
C ALA A 111 14.76 -16.35 -5.47
N ILE A 112 15.91 -16.29 -6.14
CA ILE A 112 16.88 -17.37 -6.15
C ILE A 112 17.82 -17.15 -4.96
N THR A 113 17.83 -18.11 -4.03
CA THR A 113 18.70 -18.09 -2.86
C THR A 113 19.73 -19.23 -2.92
N ARG A 114 20.85 -19.06 -2.23
CA ARG A 114 21.87 -20.10 -2.07
C ARG A 114 21.59 -20.87 -0.80
N GLY A 115 21.66 -22.19 -0.88
CA GLY A 115 21.58 -23.08 0.27
C GLY A 115 22.81 -23.99 0.37
N GLY A 116 23.00 -24.52 1.57
CA GLY A 116 24.06 -25.49 1.85
C GLY A 116 23.81 -26.85 1.20
N SER A 117 24.76 -27.75 1.42
CA SER A 117 24.64 -29.17 1.10
C SER A 117 24.16 -29.95 2.32
N ASP A 118 23.30 -30.93 2.10
CA ASP A 118 22.76 -31.83 3.12
C ASP A 118 23.13 -33.28 2.80
N LEU A 119 23.33 -34.10 3.84
CA LEU A 119 23.66 -35.51 3.72
C LEU A 119 22.63 -36.30 2.90
N PHE A 120 21.34 -36.01 3.06
CA PHE A 120 20.28 -36.77 2.35
C PHE A 120 20.32 -36.54 0.83
N HIS A 121 20.60 -35.31 0.40
CA HIS A 121 20.52 -34.93 -1.01
C HIS A 121 21.88 -34.89 -1.73
N ASP A 122 22.93 -34.49 -1.02
CA ASP A 122 24.27 -34.24 -1.58
C ASP A 122 25.31 -35.26 -1.11
N GLY A 123 24.98 -36.11 -0.13
CA GLY A 123 25.94 -37.03 0.50
C GLY A 123 26.99 -36.33 1.36
N ALA A 124 26.89 -35.01 1.54
CA ALA A 124 27.82 -34.21 2.33
C ALA A 124 27.09 -33.04 3.00
N GLN A 125 27.49 -32.72 4.23
CA GLN A 125 26.98 -31.57 4.96
C GLN A 125 27.97 -30.40 4.83
N ARG A 126 27.54 -29.31 4.19
CA ARG A 126 28.38 -28.11 3.97
C ARG A 126 27.54 -26.84 4.01
N GLY A 127 28.07 -25.77 4.61
CA GLY A 127 27.43 -24.45 4.59
C GLY A 127 27.49 -23.77 3.21
N VAL A 128 26.85 -22.61 3.10
CA VAL A 128 26.93 -21.75 1.90
C VAL A 128 28.34 -21.18 1.76
N SER A 129 28.95 -21.35 0.59
CA SER A 129 30.34 -20.92 0.31
C SER A 129 30.45 -19.76 -0.68
N HIS A 130 29.33 -19.32 -1.26
CA HIS A 130 29.26 -18.34 -2.35
C HIS A 130 30.03 -18.75 -3.60
N THR A 131 30.13 -20.05 -3.87
CA THR A 131 30.78 -20.61 -5.07
C THR A 131 29.76 -21.25 -6.01
N ALA A 132 30.17 -21.61 -7.23
CA ALA A 132 29.31 -22.33 -8.17
C ALA A 132 28.87 -23.73 -7.67
N ALA A 133 29.49 -24.23 -6.60
CA ALA A 133 29.15 -25.52 -6.00
C ALA A 133 28.00 -25.44 -4.99
N ASP A 134 27.47 -24.25 -4.65
CA ASP A 134 26.34 -24.15 -3.73
C ASP A 134 25.04 -24.58 -4.41
N ASN A 135 24.12 -25.10 -3.62
CA ASN A 135 22.77 -25.41 -4.09
C ASN A 135 21.97 -24.12 -4.28
N LEU A 136 21.14 -24.09 -5.31
CA LEU A 136 20.25 -22.96 -5.59
C LEU A 136 18.81 -23.35 -5.23
N PHE A 137 18.06 -22.38 -4.71
CA PHE A 137 16.68 -22.55 -4.32
C PHE A 137 15.87 -21.42 -4.96
N LEU A 138 14.76 -21.76 -5.63
CA LEU A 138 13.77 -20.80 -6.09
C LEU A 138 12.62 -20.81 -5.09
N ASP A 139 12.40 -19.69 -4.40
CA ASP A 139 11.31 -19.52 -3.43
C ASP A 139 11.30 -20.62 -2.36
N GLY A 140 12.50 -21.00 -1.89
CA GLY A 140 12.69 -22.06 -0.90
C GLY A 140 12.65 -23.49 -1.46
N LYS A 141 12.39 -23.67 -2.75
CA LYS A 141 12.42 -25.00 -3.41
C LYS A 141 13.77 -25.23 -4.08
N ARG A 142 14.41 -26.36 -3.76
CA ARG A 142 15.71 -26.71 -4.33
C ARG A 142 15.62 -26.90 -5.85
N LEU A 143 16.51 -26.24 -6.58
CA LEU A 143 16.68 -26.43 -8.02
C LEU A 143 17.57 -27.64 -8.29
N VAL A 144 17.18 -28.42 -9.30
CA VAL A 144 17.97 -29.55 -9.81
C VAL A 144 18.42 -29.20 -11.22
N PHE A 145 19.73 -29.32 -11.45
CA PHE A 145 20.29 -29.11 -12.77
C PHE A 145 19.88 -30.27 -13.70
N VAL A 146 19.10 -29.95 -14.73
CA VAL A 146 18.63 -30.95 -15.71
C VAL A 146 19.55 -31.00 -16.93
N SER A 147 19.94 -29.83 -17.45
CA SER A 147 20.75 -29.70 -18.66
C SER A 147 21.29 -28.27 -18.82
N GLY A 148 22.38 -28.15 -19.55
CA GLY A 148 23.12 -26.90 -19.78
C GLY A 148 24.63 -27.19 -19.76
N THR A 149 25.45 -26.24 -20.17
CA THR A 149 26.92 -26.31 -20.05
C THR A 149 27.43 -25.13 -19.26
#